data_AF-A0A1F6EXK5-F1
#
_entry.id   AF-A0A1F6EXK5-F1
#
_cell.length_a   1.000
_cell.length_b   1.000
_cell.length_c   1.000
_cell.angle_alpha   90.00
_cell.angle_beta   90.00
_cell.angle_gamma   90.00
#
_symmetry.space_group_name_H-M   'P 1'
#
loop_
_entity.id
_entity.type
_entity.pdbx_description
1 polymer ?
#
loop_
_entity_poly.entity_id
_entity_poly.type
_entity_poly.pdbx_seq_one_letter_code
_entity_poly.pdbx_strand_id
1 'polypeptide(L)'
;MSKTNEAKTALDTVIRKARVHFYKPIQIAEILFRHRTGKRNAKPDLADLETYRNISKRWRDDVSSRLVGRRSTSSARYQDDVFNENAMPPRLLAVLGKINIESGGGVESYIYNALLSKLSEVLHVRRYIATTTPETFSILRLVDMFVARAGLKRSTDKIYEIAVHALFSTIVRALRAEITLSIKNEDEEILADFERFIKMVLGISKDQTTVSMPAALFRVGVTNAADSGLDMWANFGTAIQVKHLTLTPELTEEIVDGIEADRIVIVCLDAERGPIEALLLQLGLRDRVQGIITLSDLNEWYALCLNEHYRGRLAETLLADIGREFDAEFPASTEIDPFISEREYNTIAPPTGWTIIEPE
;
A
#
# COMPACT_ATOMS: atom_id res chain seq x y z
N MET A 1 -2.25 -42.92 -3.59
CA MET A 1 -1.84 -41.65 -4.23
C MET A 1 -0.33 -41.67 -4.40
N SER A 2 0.23 -41.21 -5.53
CA SER A 2 1.70 -41.05 -5.65
C SER A 2 2.19 -39.96 -4.67
N LYS A 3 3.40 -40.12 -4.10
CA LYS A 3 4.01 -39.09 -3.23
C LYS A 3 4.08 -37.72 -3.90
N THR A 4 4.25 -37.69 -5.22
CA THR A 4 4.19 -36.47 -6.03
C THR A 4 2.82 -35.80 -6.00
N ASN A 5 1.74 -36.59 -6.11
CA ASN A 5 0.38 -36.06 -6.05
C ASN A 5 0.05 -35.53 -4.65
N GLU A 6 0.48 -36.24 -3.61
CA GLU A 6 0.30 -35.78 -2.22
C GLU A 6 1.01 -34.44 -1.97
N ALA A 7 2.27 -34.32 -2.40
CA ALA A 7 3.04 -33.07 -2.27
C ALA A 7 2.41 -31.92 -3.07
N LYS A 8 1.91 -32.18 -4.28
CA LYS A 8 1.18 -31.18 -5.07
C LYS A 8 -0.11 -30.76 -4.36
N THR A 9 -0.95 -31.70 -3.93
CA THR A 9 -2.23 -31.39 -3.25
C THR A 9 -2.01 -30.58 -1.97
N ALA A 10 -0.95 -30.88 -1.22
CA ALA A 10 -0.51 -30.09 -0.08
C ALA A 10 -0.17 -28.64 -0.49
N LEU A 11 0.65 -28.46 -1.54
CA LEU A 11 1.03 -27.14 -2.04
C LEU A 11 -0.19 -26.34 -2.53
N ASP A 12 -1.03 -26.96 -3.34
CA ASP A 12 -2.26 -26.38 -3.87
C ASP A 12 -3.17 -25.89 -2.74
N THR A 13 -3.24 -26.65 -1.64
CA THR A 13 -4.03 -26.29 -0.45
C THR A 13 -3.43 -25.08 0.27
N VAL A 14 -2.10 -25.01 0.40
CA VAL A 14 -1.41 -23.85 0.97
C VAL A 14 -1.63 -22.60 0.10
N ILE A 15 -1.57 -22.72 -1.22
CA ILE A 15 -1.81 -21.64 -2.18
C ILE A 15 -3.26 -21.14 -2.10
N ARG A 16 -4.25 -22.03 -2.14
CA ARG A 16 -5.66 -21.64 -2.10
C ARG A 16 -6.03 -20.92 -0.81
N LYS A 17 -5.47 -21.36 0.33
CA LYS A 17 -5.69 -20.74 1.64
C LYS A 17 -4.81 -19.50 1.89
N ALA A 18 -3.94 -19.14 0.94
CA ALA A 18 -3.02 -18.05 1.13
C ALA A 18 -3.75 -16.71 1.14
N ARG A 19 -3.44 -15.88 2.15
CA ARG A 19 -3.90 -14.49 2.24
C ARG A 19 -3.26 -13.64 1.12
N VAL A 20 -3.74 -12.39 0.97
CA VAL A 20 -3.31 -11.44 -0.07
C VAL A 20 -1.79 -11.31 -0.22
N HIS A 21 -1.03 -11.29 0.88
CA HIS A 21 0.44 -11.16 0.86
C HIS A 21 1.21 -12.46 0.56
N PHE A 22 0.52 -13.60 0.43
CA PHE A 22 1.09 -14.86 -0.07
C PHE A 22 2.32 -15.40 0.69
N TYR A 23 2.45 -15.04 1.97
CA TYR A 23 3.62 -15.33 2.82
C TYR A 23 4.03 -16.81 2.86
N LYS A 24 3.09 -17.74 3.11
CA LYS A 24 3.42 -19.17 3.25
C LYS A 24 3.86 -19.80 1.93
N PRO A 25 3.17 -19.59 0.79
CA PRO A 25 3.68 -20.03 -0.50
C PRO A 25 5.05 -19.42 -0.85
N ILE A 26 5.25 -18.11 -0.66
CA ILE A 26 6.56 -17.46 -0.91
C ILE A 26 7.67 -18.14 -0.08
N GLN A 27 7.40 -18.47 1.19
CA GLN A 27 8.36 -19.17 2.04
C GLN A 27 8.75 -20.54 1.46
N ILE A 28 7.77 -21.30 0.94
CA ILE A 28 8.05 -22.58 0.26
C ILE A 28 8.92 -22.34 -0.98
N ALA A 29 8.55 -21.38 -1.83
CA ALA A 29 9.30 -21.06 -3.05
C ALA A 29 10.74 -20.66 -2.74
N GLU A 30 10.98 -19.81 -1.74
CA GLU A 30 12.33 -19.37 -1.41
C GLU A 30 13.17 -20.47 -0.75
N ILE A 31 12.57 -21.40 0.00
CA ILE A 31 13.30 -22.59 0.47
C ILE A 31 13.75 -23.45 -0.73
N LEU A 32 12.85 -23.69 -1.69
CA LEU A 32 13.15 -24.46 -2.89
C LEU A 32 14.21 -23.79 -3.76
N PHE A 33 14.13 -22.47 -3.94
CA PHE A 33 15.13 -21.67 -4.64
C PHE A 33 16.51 -21.81 -4.01
N ARG A 34 16.63 -21.63 -2.69
CA ARG A 34 17.91 -21.77 -1.98
C ARG A 34 18.45 -23.19 -2.02
N HIS A 35 17.59 -24.20 -1.98
CA HIS A 35 17.98 -25.60 -2.16
C HIS A 35 18.50 -25.88 -3.57
N ARG A 36 17.88 -25.31 -4.59
CA ARG A 36 18.28 -25.48 -6.00
C ARG A 36 19.58 -24.74 -6.33
N THR A 37 19.66 -23.45 -6.00
CA THR A 37 20.72 -22.53 -6.45
C THR A 37 21.84 -22.28 -5.43
N GLY A 38 21.64 -22.68 -4.16
CA GLY A 38 22.61 -22.43 -3.10
C GLY A 38 23.96 -23.13 -3.33
N LYS A 39 25.03 -22.59 -2.73
CA LYS A 39 26.33 -23.28 -2.68
C LYS A 39 26.19 -24.59 -1.90
N ARG A 40 26.90 -25.65 -2.30
CA ARG A 40 26.76 -27.02 -1.73
C ARG A 40 26.74 -27.06 -0.19
N ASN A 41 27.57 -26.27 0.49
CA ASN A 41 27.67 -26.25 1.96
C ASN A 41 26.69 -25.28 2.65
N ALA A 42 25.83 -24.61 1.89
CA ALA A 42 24.85 -23.63 2.37
C ALA A 42 23.43 -23.96 1.89
N LYS A 43 23.23 -25.09 1.18
CA LYS A 43 21.91 -25.56 0.78
C LYS A 43 21.16 -26.07 2.02
N PRO A 44 19.90 -25.65 2.25
CA PRO A 44 19.09 -26.26 3.29
C PRO A 44 18.84 -27.75 2.94
N ASP A 45 18.88 -28.60 3.96
CA ASP A 45 18.42 -29.98 3.83
C ASP A 45 16.91 -30.00 4.02
N LEU A 46 16.18 -30.31 2.94
CA LEU A 46 14.72 -30.31 2.96
C LEU A 46 14.11 -31.42 3.84
N ALA A 47 14.90 -32.41 4.24
CA ALA A 47 14.48 -33.43 5.20
C ALA A 47 14.67 -32.97 6.66
N ASP A 48 15.50 -31.95 6.92
CA ASP A 48 15.78 -31.42 8.25
C ASP A 48 15.28 -29.98 8.38
N LEU A 49 14.12 -29.84 9.04
CA LEU A 49 13.45 -28.57 9.28
C LEU A 49 14.38 -27.52 9.92
N GLU A 50 15.25 -27.92 10.83
CA GLU A 50 16.07 -26.98 11.60
C GLU A 50 17.11 -26.26 10.71
N THR A 51 17.43 -26.81 9.53
CA THR A 51 18.33 -26.16 8.57
C THR A 51 17.73 -24.93 7.89
N TYR A 52 16.39 -24.82 7.84
CA TYR A 52 15.71 -23.71 7.13
C TYR A 52 14.59 -23.02 7.90
N ARG A 53 14.14 -23.57 9.04
CA ARG A 53 12.98 -23.07 9.81
C ARG A 53 13.00 -21.56 10.06
N ASN A 54 14.09 -21.06 10.63
CA ASN A 54 14.20 -19.65 11.00
C ASN A 54 14.66 -18.77 9.84
N ILE A 55 15.65 -19.22 9.07
CA ILE A 55 16.22 -18.40 7.98
C ILE A 55 15.24 -18.22 6.82
N SER A 56 14.34 -19.19 6.57
CA SER A 56 13.32 -19.07 5.53
C SER A 56 12.31 -17.95 5.76
N LYS A 57 12.10 -17.55 7.03
CA LYS A 57 11.26 -16.38 7.36
C LYS A 57 11.87 -15.10 6.81
N ARG A 58 13.19 -14.95 6.95
CA ARG A 58 13.94 -13.81 6.38
C ARG A 58 13.89 -13.80 4.87
N TRP A 59 14.14 -14.94 4.21
CA TRP A 59 14.05 -15.02 2.75
C TRP A 59 12.67 -14.66 2.22
N ARG A 60 11.62 -15.16 2.89
CA ARG A 60 10.24 -14.79 2.60
C ARG A 60 10.02 -13.30 2.78
N ASP A 61 10.45 -12.72 3.90
CA ASP A 61 10.23 -11.32 4.22
C ASP A 61 10.97 -10.38 3.26
N ASP A 62 12.17 -10.75 2.80
CA ASP A 62 12.90 -10.00 1.78
C ASP A 62 12.09 -9.95 0.47
N VAL A 63 11.56 -11.09 0.01
CA VAL A 63 10.75 -11.16 -1.21
C VAL A 63 9.37 -10.50 -1.04
N SER A 64 8.68 -10.73 0.08
CA SER A 64 7.36 -10.15 0.30
C SER A 64 7.42 -8.63 0.51
N SER A 65 8.50 -8.12 1.12
CA SER A 65 8.73 -6.67 1.19
C SER A 65 8.81 -6.06 -0.20
N ARG A 66 9.53 -6.71 -1.12
CA ARG A 66 9.67 -6.28 -2.51
C ARG A 66 8.35 -6.39 -3.28
N LEU A 67 7.73 -7.56 -3.27
CA LEU A 67 6.59 -7.86 -4.15
C LEU A 67 5.26 -7.31 -3.63
N VAL A 68 5.04 -7.26 -2.33
CA VAL A 68 3.75 -6.85 -1.75
C VAL A 68 3.88 -5.77 -0.67
N GLY A 69 5.06 -5.13 -0.59
CA GLY A 69 5.30 -3.97 0.28
C GLY A 69 5.34 -4.27 1.78
N ARG A 70 5.20 -5.54 2.21
CA ARG A 70 5.01 -5.89 3.63
C ARG A 70 5.75 -7.16 4.05
N ARG A 71 6.12 -7.21 5.33
CA ARG A 71 6.66 -8.40 6.03
C ARG A 71 5.58 -9.06 6.88
N SER A 72 5.78 -10.33 7.20
CA SER A 72 4.84 -11.02 8.10
C SER A 72 4.98 -10.50 9.54
N THR A 73 3.89 -9.94 10.09
CA THR A 73 3.78 -9.55 11.50
C THR A 73 3.16 -10.65 12.39
N SER A 74 2.88 -11.82 11.82
CA SER A 74 2.29 -12.94 12.56
C SER A 74 3.29 -13.55 13.54
N SER A 75 2.81 -14.22 14.59
CA SER A 75 3.68 -14.88 15.57
C SER A 75 4.57 -15.95 14.92
N ALA A 76 5.75 -16.19 15.49
CA ALA A 76 6.67 -17.22 14.99
C ALA A 76 6.00 -18.60 14.86
N ARG A 77 5.13 -18.95 15.81
CA ARG A 77 4.32 -20.18 15.78
C ARG A 77 3.42 -20.24 14.55
N TYR A 78 2.68 -19.18 14.24
CA TYR A 78 1.78 -19.15 13.09
C TYR A 78 2.52 -19.23 11.75
N GLN A 79 3.71 -18.62 11.69
CA GLN A 79 4.57 -18.70 10.51
C GLN A 79 5.09 -20.13 10.31
N ASP A 80 5.49 -20.82 11.39
CA ASP A 80 5.96 -22.20 11.36
C ASP A 80 4.87 -23.21 10.97
N ASP A 81 3.59 -22.87 11.12
CA ASP A 81 2.47 -23.76 10.76
C ASP A 81 2.47 -24.21 9.29
N VAL A 82 3.26 -23.55 8.42
CA VAL A 82 3.48 -24.03 7.05
C VAL A 82 4.11 -25.42 7.02
N PHE A 83 4.87 -25.80 8.06
CA PHE A 83 5.57 -27.09 8.15
C PHE A 83 4.80 -28.18 8.92
N ASN A 84 3.58 -27.89 9.36
CA ASN A 84 2.74 -28.89 10.03
C ASN A 84 2.31 -29.99 9.04
N GLU A 85 1.98 -31.18 9.55
CA GLU A 85 1.55 -32.34 8.73
C GLU A 85 0.36 -32.06 7.81
N ASN A 86 -0.53 -31.14 8.20
CA ASN A 86 -1.71 -30.75 7.42
C ASN A 86 -1.45 -29.63 6.39
N ALA A 87 -0.20 -29.16 6.28
CA ALA A 87 0.23 -28.11 5.36
C ALA A 87 1.35 -28.63 4.44
N MET A 88 2.61 -28.25 4.69
CA MET A 88 3.77 -28.66 3.90
C MET A 88 4.90 -29.18 4.80
N PRO A 89 4.77 -30.40 5.36
CA PRO A 89 5.80 -30.99 6.21
C PRO A 89 7.10 -31.28 5.42
N PRO A 90 8.26 -31.38 6.10
CA PRO A 90 9.56 -31.61 5.46
C PRO A 90 9.58 -32.77 4.47
N ARG A 91 8.89 -33.88 4.78
CA ARG A 91 8.75 -35.05 3.90
C ARG A 91 8.13 -34.72 2.53
N LEU A 92 7.15 -33.81 2.48
CA LEU A 92 6.50 -33.39 1.24
C LEU A 92 7.31 -32.29 0.54
N LEU A 93 7.90 -31.38 1.32
CA LEU A 93 8.80 -30.36 0.78
C LEU A 93 10.02 -30.97 0.08
N ALA A 94 10.59 -32.04 0.63
CA ALA A 94 11.68 -32.78 -0.01
C ALA A 94 11.27 -33.43 -1.35
N VAL A 95 10.01 -33.86 -1.49
CA VAL A 95 9.46 -34.33 -2.77
C VAL A 95 9.36 -33.18 -3.77
N LEU A 96 8.84 -32.02 -3.34
CA LEU A 96 8.82 -30.81 -4.17
C LEU A 96 10.23 -30.38 -4.59
N GLY A 97 11.22 -30.50 -3.71
CA GLY A 97 12.63 -30.20 -4.00
C GLY A 97 13.19 -30.98 -5.17
N LYS A 98 12.91 -32.30 -5.23
CA LYS A 98 13.34 -33.15 -6.35
C LYS A 98 12.71 -32.71 -7.67
N ILE A 99 11.38 -32.53 -7.67
CA ILE A 99 10.63 -32.06 -8.84
C ILE A 99 11.16 -30.70 -9.30
N ASN A 100 11.43 -29.81 -8.36
CA ASN A 100 11.90 -28.46 -8.64
C ASN A 100 13.32 -28.45 -9.25
N ILE A 101 14.21 -29.34 -8.81
CA ILE A 101 15.52 -29.53 -9.43
C ILE A 101 15.37 -30.09 -10.85
N GLU A 102 14.58 -31.14 -11.03
CA GLU A 102 14.35 -31.80 -12.33
C GLU A 102 13.74 -30.85 -13.37
N SER A 103 12.88 -29.94 -12.93
CA SER A 103 12.23 -28.93 -13.79
C SER A 103 13.00 -27.61 -13.89
N GLY A 104 14.17 -27.48 -13.27
CA GLY A 104 14.96 -26.24 -13.30
C GLY A 104 14.34 -25.06 -12.54
N GLY A 105 13.38 -25.28 -11.64
CA GLY A 105 12.66 -24.23 -10.91
C GLY A 105 11.14 -24.25 -11.13
N GLY A 106 10.58 -25.31 -11.70
CA GLY A 106 9.17 -25.36 -12.09
C GLY A 106 8.19 -25.22 -10.91
N VAL A 107 8.55 -25.68 -9.71
CA VAL A 107 7.69 -25.53 -8.52
C VAL A 107 7.73 -24.08 -8.00
N GLU A 108 8.90 -23.44 -8.03
CA GLU A 108 9.03 -22.01 -7.70
C GLU A 108 8.20 -21.16 -8.67
N SER A 109 8.40 -21.37 -9.98
CA SER A 109 7.65 -20.70 -11.05
C SER A 109 6.14 -20.92 -10.88
N TYR A 110 5.70 -22.13 -10.54
CA TYR A 110 4.30 -22.43 -10.27
C TYR A 110 3.71 -21.56 -9.15
N ILE A 111 4.43 -21.43 -8.03
CA ILE A 111 4.01 -20.62 -6.88
C ILE A 111 3.90 -19.14 -7.27
N TYR A 112 4.91 -18.60 -7.96
CA TYR A 112 4.89 -17.18 -8.35
C TYR A 112 3.88 -16.87 -9.45
N ASN A 113 3.58 -17.81 -10.35
CA ASN A 113 2.48 -17.66 -11.29
C ASN A 113 1.11 -17.66 -10.58
N ALA A 114 0.93 -18.47 -9.53
CA ALA A 114 -0.29 -18.39 -8.71
C ALA A 114 -0.40 -17.05 -7.97
N LEU A 115 0.72 -16.47 -7.52
CA LEU A 115 0.75 -15.10 -6.98
C LEU A 115 0.36 -14.08 -8.06
N LEU A 116 0.90 -14.19 -9.27
CA LEU A 116 0.57 -13.30 -10.39
C LEU A 116 -0.93 -13.35 -10.71
N SER A 117 -1.54 -14.54 -10.73
CA SER A 117 -2.99 -14.69 -10.86
C SER A 117 -3.75 -13.97 -9.73
N LYS A 118 -3.27 -14.05 -8.48
CA LYS A 118 -3.87 -13.32 -7.34
C LYS A 118 -3.75 -11.80 -7.46
N LEU A 119 -2.68 -11.33 -8.10
CA LEU A 119 -2.38 -9.90 -8.28
C LEU A 119 -2.95 -9.32 -9.59
N SER A 120 -3.57 -10.15 -10.43
CA SER A 120 -4.13 -9.75 -11.73
C SER A 120 -5.02 -8.51 -11.66
N GLU A 121 -5.77 -8.40 -10.57
CA GLU A 121 -6.64 -7.29 -10.25
C GLU A 121 -5.91 -5.96 -10.07
N VAL A 122 -4.84 -5.96 -9.28
CA VAL A 122 -3.95 -4.80 -9.09
C VAL A 122 -3.30 -4.42 -10.41
N LEU A 123 -2.84 -5.41 -11.19
CA LEU A 123 -2.22 -5.18 -12.50
C LEU A 123 -3.19 -4.60 -13.52
N HIS A 124 -4.46 -4.99 -13.45
CA HIS A 124 -5.52 -4.43 -14.29
C HIS A 124 -5.76 -2.95 -13.99
N VAL A 125 -5.81 -2.58 -12.70
CA VAL A 125 -5.89 -1.17 -12.28
C VAL A 125 -4.65 -0.41 -12.71
N ARG A 126 -3.44 -0.97 -12.50
CA ARG A 126 -2.20 -0.33 -12.91
C ARG A 126 -2.19 -0.02 -14.40
N ARG A 127 -2.68 -0.95 -15.21
CA ARG A 127 -2.80 -0.77 -16.67
C ARG A 127 -3.74 0.38 -16.99
N TYR A 128 -4.90 0.46 -16.34
CA TYR A 128 -5.82 1.58 -16.53
C TYR A 128 -5.13 2.92 -16.25
N ILE A 129 -4.41 3.04 -15.12
CA ILE A 129 -3.65 4.24 -14.77
C ILE A 129 -2.54 4.53 -15.79
N ALA A 130 -1.83 3.50 -16.27
CA ALA A 130 -0.74 3.64 -17.23
C ALA A 130 -1.19 4.14 -18.61
N THR A 131 -2.37 3.71 -19.06
CA THR A 131 -2.83 3.91 -20.43
C THR A 131 -3.83 5.06 -20.58
N THR A 132 -4.26 5.64 -19.47
CA THR A 132 -5.24 6.72 -19.50
C THR A 132 -4.60 8.03 -19.98
N THR A 133 -5.37 8.83 -20.68
CA THR A 133 -5.06 10.22 -21.02
C THR A 133 -5.96 11.15 -20.21
N PRO A 134 -5.75 12.48 -20.24
CA PRO A 134 -6.65 13.44 -19.63
C PRO A 134 -8.11 13.30 -20.11
N GLU A 135 -8.32 12.87 -21.35
CA GLU A 135 -9.65 12.67 -21.95
C GLU A 135 -10.32 11.36 -21.51
N THR A 136 -9.54 10.34 -21.15
CA THR A 136 -10.08 9.00 -20.84
C THR A 136 -10.09 8.68 -19.36
N PHE A 137 -9.43 9.50 -18.52
CA PHE A 137 -9.37 9.27 -17.09
C PHE A 137 -10.71 9.57 -16.43
N SER A 138 -11.09 8.73 -15.48
CA SER A 138 -12.30 8.87 -14.68
C SER A 138 -12.01 8.36 -13.27
N ILE A 139 -12.11 9.25 -12.29
CA ILE A 139 -11.97 8.88 -10.89
C ILE A 139 -13.08 7.91 -10.46
N LEU A 140 -14.30 8.07 -10.97
CA LEU A 140 -15.40 7.16 -10.71
C LEU A 140 -15.06 5.74 -11.17
N ARG A 141 -14.55 5.61 -12.41
CA ARG A 141 -14.11 4.31 -12.94
C ARG A 141 -12.97 3.72 -12.10
N LEU A 142 -12.00 4.53 -11.68
CA LEU A 142 -10.89 4.06 -10.85
C LEU A 142 -11.39 3.49 -9.51
N VAL A 143 -12.30 4.20 -8.85
CA VAL A 143 -12.94 3.77 -7.61
C VAL A 143 -13.77 2.50 -7.81
N ASP A 144 -14.58 2.44 -8.87
CA ASP A 144 -15.43 1.29 -9.18
C ASP A 144 -14.63 0.00 -9.36
N MET A 145 -13.40 0.07 -9.89
CA MET A 145 -12.52 -1.09 -10.03
C MET A 145 -12.17 -1.74 -8.67
N PHE A 146 -12.16 -0.96 -7.57
CA PHE A 146 -11.94 -1.48 -6.22
C PHE A 146 -13.22 -1.95 -5.56
N VAL A 147 -14.33 -1.23 -5.76
CA VAL A 147 -15.63 -1.56 -5.13
C VAL A 147 -16.25 -2.82 -5.74
N ALA A 148 -16.21 -2.95 -7.06
CA ALA A 148 -16.88 -4.03 -7.78
C ALA A 148 -16.18 -5.40 -7.62
N ARG A 149 -14.92 -5.43 -7.20
CA ARG A 149 -14.10 -6.65 -7.21
C ARG A 149 -13.72 -7.07 -5.80
N ALA A 150 -14.16 -8.27 -5.40
CA ALA A 150 -13.99 -8.78 -4.04
C ALA A 150 -12.52 -8.79 -3.56
N GLY A 151 -11.57 -9.05 -4.47
CA GLY A 151 -10.13 -9.07 -4.18
C GLY A 151 -9.53 -7.70 -3.82
N LEU A 152 -10.16 -6.60 -4.25
CA LEU A 152 -9.68 -5.23 -4.03
C LEU A 152 -10.51 -4.46 -3.02
N LYS A 153 -11.71 -4.93 -2.66
CA LYS A 153 -12.65 -4.24 -1.77
C LYS A 153 -12.05 -3.77 -0.44
N ARG A 154 -11.08 -4.51 0.11
CA ARG A 154 -10.38 -4.13 1.37
C ARG A 154 -9.36 -2.99 1.21
N SER A 155 -9.06 -2.60 -0.02
CA SER A 155 -8.11 -1.55 -0.37
C SER A 155 -8.82 -0.33 -0.98
N THR A 156 -10.14 -0.24 -0.86
CA THR A 156 -10.94 0.88 -1.39
C THR A 156 -10.54 2.20 -0.74
N ASP A 157 -10.29 2.23 0.58
CA ASP A 157 -9.77 3.43 1.25
C ASP A 157 -8.43 3.87 0.64
N LYS A 158 -7.54 2.93 0.33
CA LYS A 158 -6.22 3.24 -0.23
C LYS A 158 -6.30 3.91 -1.59
N ILE A 159 -7.20 3.45 -2.48
CA ILE A 159 -7.35 4.12 -3.77
C ILE A 159 -7.97 5.52 -3.62
N TYR A 160 -8.86 5.69 -2.65
CA TYR A 160 -9.42 7.00 -2.30
C TYR A 160 -8.34 7.95 -1.79
N GLU A 161 -7.52 7.52 -0.82
CA GLU A 161 -6.39 8.30 -0.31
C GLU A 161 -5.45 8.73 -1.43
N ILE A 162 -5.08 7.81 -2.33
CA ILE A 162 -4.22 8.09 -3.49
C ILE A 162 -4.85 9.19 -4.37
N ALA A 163 -6.13 9.03 -4.71
CA ALA A 163 -6.83 9.95 -5.59
C ALA A 163 -7.01 11.34 -4.97
N VAL A 164 -7.34 11.41 -3.68
CA VAL A 164 -7.49 12.66 -2.94
C VAL A 164 -6.15 13.38 -2.84
N HIS A 165 -5.10 12.66 -2.43
CA HIS A 165 -3.76 13.22 -2.29
C HIS A 165 -3.22 13.77 -3.61
N ALA A 166 -3.34 13.01 -4.70
CA ALA A 166 -2.86 13.45 -6.02
C ALA A 166 -3.60 14.72 -6.48
N LEU A 167 -4.93 14.76 -6.32
CA LEU A 167 -5.74 15.92 -6.69
C LEU A 167 -5.41 17.15 -5.85
N PHE A 168 -5.44 17.02 -4.52
CA PHE A 168 -5.25 18.15 -3.62
C PHE A 168 -3.84 18.71 -3.75
N SER A 169 -2.83 17.86 -3.83
CA SER A 169 -1.44 18.30 -4.04
C SER A 169 -1.26 19.01 -5.37
N THR A 170 -1.96 18.58 -6.42
CA THR A 170 -1.96 19.27 -7.72
C THR A 170 -2.59 20.65 -7.61
N ILE A 171 -3.76 20.76 -6.99
CA ILE A 171 -4.46 22.04 -6.83
C ILE A 171 -3.66 23.01 -5.96
N VAL A 172 -3.12 22.56 -4.82
CA VAL A 172 -2.33 23.41 -3.91
C VAL A 172 -1.07 23.95 -4.62
N ARG A 173 -0.36 23.11 -5.38
CA ARG A 173 0.79 23.55 -6.20
C ARG A 173 0.37 24.53 -7.29
N ALA A 174 -0.77 24.29 -7.95
CA ALA A 174 -1.30 25.17 -8.99
C ALA A 174 -1.64 26.56 -8.47
N LEU A 175 -2.22 26.63 -7.27
CA LEU A 175 -2.54 27.87 -6.57
C LEU A 175 -1.30 28.59 -6.05
N ARG A 176 -0.13 27.93 -6.04
CA ARG A 176 1.11 28.44 -5.43
C ARG A 176 0.85 28.93 -4.00
N ALA A 177 0.06 28.16 -3.26
CA ALA A 177 -0.28 28.50 -1.89
C ALA A 177 0.98 28.45 -1.01
N GLU A 178 1.14 29.45 -0.15
CA GLU A 178 2.26 29.57 0.78
C GLU A 178 1.74 29.73 2.20
N ILE A 179 2.56 29.31 3.16
CA ILE A 179 2.35 29.44 4.58
C ILE A 179 3.46 30.34 5.11
N THR A 180 3.07 31.33 5.90
CA THR A 180 4.00 32.25 6.52
C THR A 180 4.03 32.01 8.02
N LEU A 181 5.21 31.68 8.54
CA LEU A 181 5.51 31.72 9.98
C LEU A 181 6.07 33.10 10.29
N SER A 182 5.53 33.76 11.32
CA SER A 182 5.96 35.10 11.73
C SER A 182 5.99 35.22 13.26
N ILE A 183 7.10 35.70 13.81
CA ILE A 183 7.18 36.11 15.22
C ILE A 183 6.64 37.52 15.33
N LYS A 184 5.52 37.66 16.05
CA LYS A 184 4.86 38.95 16.30
C LYS A 184 5.28 39.60 17.63
N ASN A 185 6.12 38.94 18.41
CA ASN A 185 6.64 39.52 19.64
C ASN A 185 7.74 40.52 19.28
N GLU A 186 7.58 41.77 19.71
CA GLU A 186 8.50 42.88 19.43
C GLU A 186 9.50 43.11 20.57
N ASP A 187 9.40 42.36 21.68
CA ASP A 187 10.32 42.46 22.82
C ASP A 187 11.73 41.95 22.46
N GLU A 188 12.69 42.88 22.37
CA GLU A 188 14.08 42.58 22.00
C GLU A 188 14.79 41.66 23.00
N GLU A 189 14.47 41.75 24.30
CA GLU A 189 15.08 40.90 25.33
C GLU A 189 14.63 39.44 25.14
N ILE A 190 13.33 39.22 24.90
CA ILE A 190 12.79 37.88 24.62
C ILE A 190 13.40 37.31 23.33
N LEU A 191 13.49 38.11 22.26
CA LEU A 191 14.08 37.66 21.00
C LEU A 191 15.56 37.28 21.15
N ALA A 192 16.30 38.03 21.96
CA ALA A 192 17.70 37.73 22.25
C ALA A 192 17.85 36.47 23.11
N ASP A 193 17.08 36.35 24.19
CA ASP A 193 17.13 35.21 25.12
C ASP A 193 16.81 33.88 24.44
N PHE A 194 15.87 33.88 23.48
CA PHE A 194 15.45 32.69 22.75
C PHE A 194 16.06 32.55 21.35
N GLU A 195 17.10 33.31 20.99
CA GLU A 195 17.70 33.32 19.64
C GLU A 195 18.05 31.91 19.15
N ARG A 196 18.64 31.08 20.02
CA ARG A 196 19.02 29.70 19.68
C ARG A 196 17.80 28.83 19.40
N PHE A 197 16.71 29.00 20.15
CA PHE A 197 15.46 28.27 19.93
C PHE A 197 14.81 28.69 18.62
N ILE A 198 14.71 30.01 18.38
CA ILE A 198 14.17 30.60 17.15
C ILE A 198 14.89 30.01 15.92
N LYS A 199 16.22 29.91 15.98
CA LYS A 199 17.01 29.34 14.89
C LYS A 199 16.85 27.83 14.73
N MET A 200 16.94 27.07 15.82
CA MET A 200 17.00 25.60 15.75
C MET A 200 15.62 24.95 15.58
N VAL A 201 14.57 25.55 16.13
CA VAL A 201 13.21 24.98 16.16
C VAL A 201 12.31 25.66 15.13
N LEU A 202 12.32 26.99 15.07
CA LEU A 202 11.46 27.74 14.15
C LEU A 202 12.09 27.97 12.76
N GLY A 203 13.40 27.74 12.63
CA GLY A 203 14.13 27.86 11.36
C GLY A 203 14.28 29.31 10.87
N ILE A 204 14.13 30.30 11.75
CA ILE A 204 14.23 31.73 11.44
C ILE A 204 15.26 32.41 12.36
N SER A 205 15.39 33.74 12.32
CA SER A 205 16.34 34.45 13.20
C SER A 205 15.69 35.67 13.83
N LYS A 206 16.34 36.27 14.83
CA LYS A 206 15.86 37.54 15.42
C LYS A 206 15.86 38.69 14.41
N ASP A 207 16.76 38.65 13.42
CA ASP A 207 16.87 39.67 12.36
C ASP A 207 15.95 39.37 11.16
N GLN A 208 15.47 38.13 11.06
CA GLN A 208 14.53 37.67 10.05
C GLN A 208 13.42 36.89 10.74
N THR A 209 12.43 37.60 11.28
CA THR A 209 11.33 37.04 12.10
C THR A 209 10.22 36.38 11.29
N THR A 210 10.37 36.32 9.97
CA THR A 210 9.34 35.79 9.06
C THR A 210 9.97 34.89 8.01
N VAL A 211 9.31 33.76 7.74
CA VAL A 211 9.65 32.84 6.64
C VAL A 211 8.37 32.37 5.96
N SER A 212 8.43 32.26 4.62
CA SER A 212 7.37 31.65 3.81
C SER A 212 7.84 30.30 3.27
N MET A 213 6.94 29.32 3.27
CA MET A 213 7.16 28.01 2.69
C MET A 213 5.95 27.57 1.87
N PRO A 214 6.13 26.73 0.83
CA PRO A 214 5.00 26.20 0.07
C PRO A 214 4.04 25.41 0.98
N ALA A 215 2.74 25.60 0.76
CA ALA A 215 1.74 24.71 1.31
C ALA A 215 1.89 23.32 0.68
N ALA A 216 1.83 22.29 1.53
CA ALA A 216 2.04 20.90 1.13
C ALA A 216 1.12 19.98 1.92
N LEU A 217 0.75 18.87 1.29
CA LEU A 217 -0.02 17.77 1.87
C LEU A 217 0.86 16.53 1.89
N PHE A 218 0.66 15.69 2.90
CA PHE A 218 1.42 14.47 3.11
C PHE A 218 0.46 13.33 3.49
N ARG A 219 0.59 12.17 2.84
CA ARG A 219 -0.11 10.94 3.25
C ARG A 219 0.56 10.32 4.48
N VAL A 220 -0.24 9.94 5.46
CA VAL A 220 0.20 9.24 6.67
C VAL A 220 0.16 7.73 6.41
N GLY A 221 1.22 7.02 6.79
CA GLY A 221 1.39 5.58 6.54
C GLY A 221 2.66 5.19 5.78
N VAL A 222 3.33 6.16 5.15
CA VAL A 222 4.68 5.98 4.54
C VAL A 222 5.80 6.47 5.47
N THR A 223 5.47 7.32 6.46
CA THR A 223 6.38 7.87 7.46
C THR A 223 5.87 7.59 8.88
N ASN A 224 6.73 7.73 9.90
CA ASN A 224 6.60 7.37 11.34
C ASN A 224 5.32 7.82 12.12
N ALA A 225 4.28 8.33 11.46
CA ALA A 225 3.02 8.77 12.06
C ALA A 225 1.85 7.79 11.83
N ALA A 226 2.11 6.54 11.45
CA ALA A 226 1.06 5.52 11.22
C ALA A 226 0.17 5.26 12.46
N ASP A 227 0.62 5.67 13.66
CA ASP A 227 -0.07 5.47 14.93
C ASP A 227 -1.08 6.57 15.28
N SER A 228 -1.27 7.61 14.46
CA SER A 228 -2.19 8.73 14.75
C SER A 228 -3.59 8.60 14.14
N GLY A 229 -3.93 7.48 13.47
CA GLY A 229 -5.26 7.26 12.86
C GLY A 229 -5.62 8.20 11.69
N LEU A 230 -4.68 9.05 11.28
CA LEU A 230 -4.83 10.06 10.24
C LEU A 230 -4.54 9.49 8.86
N ASP A 231 -5.28 9.94 7.84
CA ASP A 231 -5.00 9.54 6.45
C ASP A 231 -4.03 10.53 5.76
N MET A 232 -4.21 11.83 5.96
CA MET A 232 -3.34 12.88 5.42
C MET A 232 -3.25 14.09 6.35
N TRP A 233 -2.13 14.80 6.35
CA TRP A 233 -1.97 16.10 7.01
C TRP A 233 -1.36 17.13 6.08
N ALA A 234 -1.62 18.40 6.38
CA ALA A 234 -0.99 19.52 5.72
C ALA A 234 -0.08 20.30 6.68
N ASN A 235 1.01 20.88 6.16
CA ASN A 235 1.91 21.72 6.94
C ASN A 235 1.30 23.05 7.42
N PHE A 236 0.03 23.31 7.10
CA PHE A 236 -0.77 24.41 7.63
C PHE A 236 -1.80 23.98 8.68
N GLY A 237 -1.64 22.78 9.26
CA GLY A 237 -2.42 22.32 10.41
C GLY A 237 -3.76 21.65 10.08
N THR A 238 -4.13 21.55 8.79
CA THR A 238 -5.33 20.80 8.39
C THR A 238 -5.06 19.31 8.35
N ALA A 239 -5.89 18.55 9.06
CA ALA A 239 -6.01 17.11 8.95
C ALA A 239 -7.05 16.75 7.89
N ILE A 240 -6.78 15.74 7.06
CA ILE A 240 -7.74 15.23 6.08
C ILE A 240 -7.96 13.75 6.36
N GLN A 241 -9.22 13.41 6.60
CA GLN A 241 -9.66 12.04 6.76
C GLN A 241 -10.40 11.58 5.52
N VAL A 242 -10.01 10.43 4.97
CA VAL A 242 -10.58 9.88 3.75
C VAL A 242 -11.27 8.56 4.09
N LYS A 243 -12.59 8.51 3.92
CA LYS A 243 -13.40 7.37 4.35
C LYS A 243 -14.39 6.99 3.26
N HIS A 244 -14.21 5.79 2.70
CA HIS A 244 -15.13 5.27 1.68
C HIS A 244 -16.42 4.65 2.25
N LEU A 245 -16.55 4.50 3.58
CA LEU A 245 -17.68 3.84 4.25
C LEU A 245 -18.41 4.78 5.22
N THR A 246 -19.63 4.37 5.56
CA THR A 246 -20.44 4.96 6.62
C THR A 246 -19.68 5.04 7.92
N LEU A 247 -19.54 6.26 8.45
CA LEU A 247 -18.97 6.48 9.77
C LEU A 247 -19.96 6.00 10.84
N THR A 248 -19.46 5.22 11.79
CA THR A 248 -20.19 4.95 13.04
C THR A 248 -19.84 6.03 14.08
N PRO A 249 -20.67 6.24 15.11
CA PRO A 249 -20.35 7.15 16.20
C PRO A 249 -18.96 6.92 16.79
N GLU A 250 -18.60 5.66 17.02
CA GLU A 250 -17.31 5.28 17.58
C GLU A 250 -16.15 5.64 16.64
N LEU A 251 -16.29 5.38 15.34
CA LEU A 251 -15.27 5.72 14.35
C LEU A 251 -15.13 7.24 14.19
N THR A 252 -16.22 8.00 14.32
CA THR A 252 -16.19 9.47 14.29
C THR A 252 -15.51 10.06 15.52
N GLU A 253 -15.81 9.53 16.71
CA GLU A 253 -15.10 9.91 17.94
C GLU A 253 -13.60 9.57 17.82
N GLU A 254 -13.24 8.38 17.34
CA GLU A 254 -11.84 8.00 17.10
C GLU A 254 -11.11 8.95 16.13
N ILE A 255 -11.77 9.34 15.03
CA ILE A 255 -11.18 10.29 14.05
C ILE A 255 -10.96 11.64 14.72
N VAL A 256 -11.92 12.13 15.50
CA VAL A 256 -11.87 13.50 16.02
C VAL A 256 -10.97 13.58 17.26
N ASP A 257 -10.97 12.56 18.12
CA ASP A 257 -10.14 12.52 19.33
C ASP A 257 -8.71 12.06 19.04
N GLY A 258 -8.51 11.20 18.04
CA GLY A 258 -7.18 10.75 17.60
C GLY A 258 -6.38 11.82 16.83
N ILE A 259 -7.05 12.88 16.38
CA ILE A 259 -6.46 13.98 15.63
C ILE A 259 -6.37 15.21 16.55
N GLU A 260 -5.16 15.57 16.99
CA GLU A 260 -4.89 16.84 17.71
C GLU A 260 -5.08 18.09 16.83
N ALA A 261 -5.51 17.94 15.58
CA ALA A 261 -5.76 19.06 14.68
C ALA A 261 -7.09 19.76 15.00
N ASP A 262 -7.04 21.09 15.03
CA ASP A 262 -8.20 21.96 15.19
C ASP A 262 -9.08 22.03 13.92
N ARG A 263 -8.58 21.56 12.78
CA ARG A 263 -9.22 21.68 11.47
C ARG A 263 -9.19 20.37 10.70
N ILE A 264 -10.34 19.72 10.63
CA ILE A 264 -10.53 18.44 9.94
C ILE A 264 -11.31 18.66 8.65
N VAL A 265 -10.85 18.06 7.55
CA VAL A 265 -11.61 17.91 6.30
C VAL A 265 -11.93 16.42 6.14
N ILE A 266 -13.19 16.11 5.88
CA ILE A 266 -13.62 14.72 5.66
C ILE A 266 -13.91 14.54 4.16
N VAL A 267 -13.39 13.46 3.59
CA VAL A 267 -13.67 13.06 2.20
C VAL A 267 -14.42 11.73 2.20
N CYS A 268 -15.59 11.68 1.54
CA CYS A 268 -16.48 10.53 1.61
C CYS A 268 -17.27 10.26 0.31
N LEU A 269 -18.06 9.19 0.30
CA LEU A 269 -19.10 8.96 -0.71
C LEU A 269 -20.24 9.99 -0.56
N ASP A 270 -20.93 10.28 -1.65
CA ASP A 270 -22.07 11.22 -1.66
C ASP A 270 -23.18 10.83 -0.69
N ALA A 271 -23.51 9.54 -0.63
CA ALA A 271 -24.53 9.00 0.27
C ALA A 271 -24.16 9.17 1.76
N GLU A 272 -22.88 9.34 2.07
CA GLU A 272 -22.38 9.40 3.45
C GLU A 272 -22.37 10.82 4.01
N ARG A 273 -22.49 11.85 3.17
CA ARG A 273 -22.47 13.24 3.63
C ARG A 273 -23.54 13.52 4.70
N GLY A 274 -24.78 13.14 4.42
CA GLY A 274 -25.91 13.38 5.35
C GLY A 274 -25.74 12.66 6.70
N PRO A 275 -25.46 11.35 6.72
CA PRO A 275 -25.14 10.61 7.94
C PRO A 275 -23.98 11.23 8.74
N ILE A 276 -22.89 11.62 8.08
CA ILE A 276 -21.74 12.24 8.73
C ILE A 276 -22.11 13.61 9.34
N GLU A 277 -22.81 14.46 8.60
CA GLU A 277 -23.27 15.76 9.09
C GLU A 277 -24.17 15.62 10.33
N ALA A 278 -25.10 14.67 10.31
CA ALA A 278 -25.98 14.38 11.43
C ALA A 278 -25.20 13.90 12.66
N LEU A 279 -24.21 13.03 12.45
CA LEU A 279 -23.38 12.48 13.52
C LEU A 279 -22.48 13.55 14.16
N LEU A 280 -21.83 14.39 13.35
CA LEU A 280 -21.01 15.51 13.84
C LEU A 280 -21.84 16.49 14.68
N LEU A 281 -23.10 16.72 14.31
CA LEU A 281 -24.01 17.56 15.09
C LEU A 281 -24.38 16.91 16.42
N GLN A 282 -24.69 15.60 16.42
CA GLN A 282 -25.03 14.85 17.64
C GLN A 282 -23.89 14.83 18.65
N LEU A 283 -22.64 14.72 18.18
CA LEU A 283 -21.45 14.67 19.03
C LEU A 283 -20.90 16.07 19.40
N GLY A 284 -21.47 17.15 18.87
CA GLY A 284 -20.96 18.51 19.12
C GLY A 284 -19.60 18.79 18.47
N LEU A 285 -19.25 18.07 17.41
CA LEU A 285 -17.93 18.12 16.75
C LEU A 285 -17.92 18.97 15.48
N ARG A 286 -19.04 19.62 15.14
CA ARG A 286 -19.21 20.37 13.90
C ARG A 286 -18.15 21.45 13.69
N ASP A 287 -17.77 22.14 14.77
CA ASP A 287 -16.84 23.28 14.74
C ASP A 287 -15.39 22.86 14.43
N ARG A 288 -15.05 21.58 14.67
CA ARG A 288 -13.73 21.02 14.33
C ARG A 288 -13.62 20.63 12.85
N VAL A 289 -14.75 20.46 12.16
CA VAL A 289 -14.81 20.02 10.77
C VAL A 289 -14.98 21.21 9.83
N GLN A 290 -13.90 21.57 9.13
CA GLN A 290 -13.85 22.67 8.17
C GLN A 290 -14.72 22.40 6.93
N GLY A 291 -14.80 21.15 6.47
CA GLY A 291 -15.56 20.80 5.28
C GLY A 291 -15.72 19.30 5.08
N ILE A 292 -16.76 18.93 4.34
CA ILE A 292 -17.01 17.56 3.87
C ILE A 292 -17.02 17.62 2.34
N ILE A 293 -16.21 16.77 1.72
CA ILE A 293 -15.98 16.69 0.28
C ILE A 293 -16.47 15.31 -0.20
N THR A 294 -17.35 15.28 -1.19
CA THR A 294 -17.88 14.01 -1.72
C THR A 294 -17.11 13.52 -2.94
N LEU A 295 -17.38 12.27 -3.37
CA LEU A 295 -16.84 11.75 -4.62
C LEU A 295 -17.28 12.59 -5.84
N SER A 296 -18.48 13.16 -5.83
CA SER A 296 -18.90 14.11 -6.88
C SER A 296 -18.04 15.37 -6.89
N ASP A 297 -17.75 15.97 -5.72
CA ASP A 297 -16.85 17.13 -5.63
C ASP A 297 -15.46 16.80 -6.20
N LEU A 298 -14.91 15.63 -5.85
CA LEU A 298 -13.64 15.16 -6.42
C LEU A 298 -13.74 15.02 -7.94
N ASN A 299 -14.79 14.41 -8.45
CA ASN A 299 -14.98 14.18 -9.87
C ASN A 299 -15.05 15.50 -10.66
N GLU A 300 -15.73 16.52 -10.12
CA GLU A 300 -15.78 17.85 -10.71
C GLU A 300 -14.39 18.50 -10.78
N TRP A 301 -13.62 18.44 -9.69
CA TRP A 301 -12.27 19.00 -9.66
C TRP A 301 -11.26 18.23 -10.52
N TYR A 302 -11.42 16.91 -10.63
CA TYR A 302 -10.70 16.10 -11.61
C TYR A 302 -11.02 16.58 -13.03
N ALA A 303 -12.30 16.77 -13.38
CA ALA A 303 -12.68 17.27 -14.69
C ALA A 303 -12.10 18.66 -15.00
N LEU A 304 -12.00 19.55 -14.00
CA LEU A 304 -11.32 20.84 -14.14
C LEU A 304 -9.83 20.66 -14.43
N CYS A 305 -9.12 19.81 -13.67
CA CYS A 305 -7.69 19.60 -13.85
C CYS A 305 -7.36 18.93 -15.21
N LEU A 306 -8.25 18.08 -15.70
CA LEU A 306 -8.05 17.27 -16.90
C LEU A 306 -8.54 17.92 -18.20
N ASN A 307 -9.22 19.06 -18.11
CA ASN A 307 -9.73 19.74 -19.31
C ASN A 307 -8.60 20.25 -20.22
N GLU A 308 -8.96 20.57 -21.46
CA GLU A 308 -8.03 21.05 -22.47
C GLU A 308 -7.25 22.31 -22.04
N HIS A 309 -7.87 23.19 -21.24
CA HIS A 309 -7.25 24.43 -20.78
C HIS A 309 -6.11 24.20 -19.77
N TYR A 310 -6.22 23.15 -18.96
CA TYR A 310 -5.24 22.82 -17.92
C TYR A 310 -4.38 21.60 -18.23
N ARG A 311 -4.57 20.96 -19.39
CA ARG A 311 -3.88 19.73 -19.83
C ARG A 311 -2.36 19.75 -19.57
N GLY A 312 -1.65 20.70 -20.15
CA GLY A 312 -0.17 20.80 -20.03
C GLY A 312 0.34 21.41 -18.72
N ARG A 313 -0.54 21.74 -17.76
CA ARG A 313 -0.16 22.34 -16.47
C ARG A 313 -0.54 21.47 -15.27
N LEU A 314 -1.72 20.87 -15.31
CA LEU A 314 -2.28 20.11 -14.19
C LEU A 314 -2.45 18.63 -14.53
N ALA A 315 -3.03 18.32 -15.69
CA ALA A 315 -3.44 16.95 -16.01
C ALA A 315 -2.27 15.96 -16.01
N GLU A 316 -1.16 16.29 -16.69
CA GLU A 316 0.01 15.42 -16.76
C GLU A 316 0.61 15.15 -15.38
N THR A 317 0.72 16.18 -14.55
CA THR A 317 1.26 16.05 -13.19
C THR A 317 0.32 15.25 -12.30
N LEU A 318 -0.99 15.50 -12.40
CA LEU A 318 -2.02 14.79 -11.64
C LEU A 318 -2.00 13.28 -11.95
N LEU A 319 -2.02 12.91 -13.22
CA LEU A 319 -2.00 11.51 -13.64
C LEU A 319 -0.68 10.82 -13.29
N ALA A 320 0.44 11.52 -13.42
CA ALA A 320 1.75 11.01 -12.99
C ALA A 320 1.80 10.77 -11.47
N ASP A 321 1.22 11.67 -10.68
CA ASP A 321 1.14 11.52 -9.23
C ASP A 321 0.25 10.34 -8.82
N ILE A 322 -0.89 10.11 -9.48
CA ILE A 322 -1.71 8.90 -9.25
C ILE A 322 -0.88 7.64 -9.53
N GLY A 323 -0.16 7.60 -10.64
CA GLY A 323 0.70 6.46 -10.99
C GLY A 323 1.77 6.19 -9.93
N ARG A 324 2.48 7.25 -9.51
CA ARG A 324 3.54 7.15 -8.49
C ARG A 324 2.99 6.68 -7.14
N GLU A 325 1.90 7.28 -6.68
CA GLU A 325 1.27 6.94 -5.41
C GLU A 325 0.67 5.51 -5.41
N PHE A 326 0.11 5.09 -6.54
CA PHE A 326 -0.36 3.72 -6.73
C PHE A 326 0.79 2.72 -6.67
N ASP A 327 1.90 2.99 -7.37
CA ASP A 327 3.05 2.09 -7.38
C ASP A 327 3.73 1.99 -6.01
N ALA A 328 3.72 3.06 -5.22
CA ALA A 328 4.21 3.05 -3.85
C ALA A 328 3.31 2.22 -2.91
N GLU A 329 1.99 2.30 -3.05
CA GLU A 329 1.04 1.54 -2.22
C GLU A 329 0.96 0.06 -2.62
N PHE A 330 1.08 -0.23 -3.93
CA PHE A 330 0.95 -1.58 -4.49
C PHE A 330 2.22 -2.00 -5.25
N PRO A 331 3.37 -2.25 -4.58
CA PRO A 331 4.64 -2.53 -5.26
C PRO A 331 4.60 -3.65 -6.30
N ALA A 332 3.70 -4.63 -6.11
CA ALA A 332 3.39 -5.67 -7.09
C ALA A 332 3.16 -5.15 -8.51
N SER A 333 2.64 -3.93 -8.65
CA SER A 333 2.35 -3.28 -9.93
C SER A 333 3.59 -3.04 -10.79
N THR A 334 4.77 -2.95 -10.18
CA THR A 334 6.05 -2.64 -10.83
C THR A 334 7.12 -3.70 -10.58
N GLU A 335 7.05 -4.43 -9.47
CA GLU A 335 8.09 -5.37 -9.05
C GLU A 335 7.90 -6.81 -9.53
N ILE A 336 6.68 -7.23 -9.84
CA ILE A 336 6.40 -8.64 -10.18
C ILE A 336 7.07 -9.06 -11.48
N ASP A 337 6.97 -8.26 -12.55
CA ASP A 337 7.55 -8.59 -13.85
C ASP A 337 9.09 -8.61 -13.84
N PRO A 338 9.79 -7.62 -13.24
CA PRO A 338 11.23 -7.70 -13.02
C PRO A 338 11.64 -8.92 -12.20
N PHE A 339 10.89 -9.26 -11.15
CA PHE A 339 11.17 -10.43 -10.31
C PHE A 339 11.04 -11.75 -11.08
N ILE A 340 9.95 -11.93 -11.84
CA ILE A 340 9.75 -13.10 -12.70
C ILE A 340 10.89 -13.24 -13.71
N SER A 341 11.31 -12.12 -14.31
CA SER A 341 12.38 -12.08 -15.31
C SER A 341 13.75 -12.40 -14.71
N GLU A 342 14.09 -11.82 -13.55
CA GLU A 342 15.32 -12.08 -12.80
C GLU A 342 15.46 -13.57 -12.43
N ARG A 343 14.34 -14.23 -12.15
CA ARG A 343 14.30 -15.64 -11.78
C ARG A 343 14.09 -16.59 -12.97
N GLU A 344 14.02 -16.05 -14.19
CA GLU A 344 13.79 -16.76 -15.45
C GLU A 344 12.47 -17.58 -15.48
N TYR A 345 11.53 -17.28 -14.59
CA TYR A 345 10.29 -18.05 -14.45
C TYR A 345 9.35 -17.93 -15.66
N ASN A 346 9.55 -16.90 -16.50
CA ASN A 346 8.89 -16.76 -17.80
C ASN A 346 9.31 -17.82 -18.84
N THR A 347 10.44 -18.50 -18.64
CA THR A 347 10.96 -19.54 -19.55
C THR A 347 10.80 -20.95 -19.01
N ILE A 348 10.51 -21.08 -17.71
CA ILE A 348 10.39 -22.36 -17.02
C ILE A 348 8.95 -22.85 -17.10
N ALA A 349 8.74 -23.98 -17.77
CA ALA A 349 7.45 -24.64 -17.80
C ALA A 349 7.07 -25.20 -16.42
N PRO A 350 5.78 -25.20 -16.05
CA PRO A 350 5.33 -25.87 -14.84
C PRO A 350 5.62 -27.38 -14.92
N PRO A 351 5.74 -28.08 -13.77
CA PRO A 351 5.91 -29.53 -13.76
C PRO A 351 4.79 -30.23 -14.55
N THR A 352 5.12 -31.33 -15.23
CA THR A 352 4.19 -32.05 -16.11
C THR A 352 2.88 -32.37 -15.39
N GLY A 353 1.76 -31.97 -16.00
CA GLY A 353 0.40 -32.19 -15.47
C GLY A 353 -0.03 -31.20 -14.39
N TRP A 354 0.76 -30.15 -14.10
CA TRP A 354 0.36 -29.10 -13.17
C TRP A 354 -0.28 -27.93 -13.93
N THR A 355 -1.49 -27.56 -13.53
CA THR A 355 -2.19 -26.36 -13.99
C THR A 355 -2.21 -25.31 -12.90
N ILE A 356 -2.05 -24.04 -13.29
CA ILE A 356 -2.10 -22.90 -12.37
C ILE A 356 -3.49 -22.92 -11.69
N ILE A 357 -3.48 -22.85 -10.37
CA ILE A 357 -4.70 -22.76 -9.58
C ILE A 357 -4.96 -21.29 -9.32
N GLU A 358 -6.19 -20.87 -9.61
CA GLU A 358 -6.65 -19.57 -9.18
C GLU A 358 -6.86 -19.60 -7.65
N PRO A 359 -6.15 -18.75 -6.89
CA PRO A 359 -6.40 -18.65 -5.46
C PRO A 359 -7.79 -18.05 -5.22
N GLU A 360 -8.52 -18.63 -4.26
CA GLU A 360 -9.82 -18.12 -3.80
C GLU A 360 -9.70 -16.73 -3.14
#